data_AF-A0A2E7MIY8-F1
#
_entry.id   AF-A0A2E7MIY8-F1
#
_cell.length_a   1.000
_cell.length_b   1.000
_cell.length_c   1.000
_cell.angle_alpha   90.00
_cell.angle_beta   90.00
_cell.angle_gamma   90.00
#
_symmetry.space_group_name_H-M   'P 1'
#
loop_
_entity.id
_entity.type
_entity.pdbx_description
1 polymer ?
#
loop_
_entity_poly.entity_id
_entity_poly.type
_entity_poly.pdbx_seq_one_letter_code
_entity_poly.pdbx_strand_id
1 'polypeptide(L)'
;MKKLFLLTFSLLCTVTVTGQNKALKINSTSSSKEIIIKENKRIKIKTIDGLQLKGRFKTVGESFIIIDDVKVDLQHIRELKRNPQLISIITTASLVYLGTLTAGLGILIGALSDSTAFWLTLPGAAMIYLGLKSPNLSKKHSIKNGLKLEIINIS
;
A
#
# COMPACT_ATOMS: atom_id res chain seq x y z
N MET A 1 36.33 -29.05 10.47
CA MET A 1 35.13 -28.65 9.69
C MET A 1 34.20 -27.69 10.43
N LYS A 2 33.85 -27.91 11.71
CA LYS A 2 32.97 -26.99 12.50
C LYS A 2 33.46 -25.54 12.60
N LYS A 3 34.78 -25.31 12.74
CA LYS A 3 35.37 -23.97 12.84
C LYS A 3 35.27 -23.15 11.54
N LEU A 4 35.37 -23.83 10.39
CA LEU A 4 35.23 -23.19 9.08
C LEU A 4 33.79 -22.75 8.84
N PHE A 5 32.83 -23.60 9.22
CA PHE A 5 31.40 -23.32 9.13
C PHE A 5 31.00 -22.09 9.97
N LEU A 6 31.53 -21.99 11.20
CA LEU A 6 31.26 -20.87 12.10
C LEU A 6 31.82 -19.55 11.54
N LEU A 7 32.97 -19.61 10.87
CA LEU A 7 33.60 -18.45 10.23
C LEU A 7 32.82 -17.99 8.99
N THR A 8 32.35 -18.92 8.14
CA THR A 8 31.47 -18.60 7.01
C THR A 8 30.11 -18.05 7.45
N PHE A 9 29.53 -18.58 8.53
CA PHE A 9 28.26 -18.07 9.07
C PHE A 9 28.42 -16.66 9.67
N SER A 10 29.55 -16.38 10.33
CA SER A 10 29.87 -15.05 10.85
C SER A 10 30.09 -14.01 9.74
N LEU A 11 30.66 -14.39 8.60
CA LEU A 11 30.87 -13.48 7.46
C LEU A 11 29.55 -13.09 6.75
N LEU A 12 28.52 -13.94 6.80
CA LEU A 12 27.22 -13.63 6.21
C LEU A 12 26.46 -12.55 7.00
N CYS A 13 26.74 -12.41 8.30
CA CYS A 13 26.10 -11.41 9.17
C CYS A 13 26.64 -9.99 8.97
N THR A 14 27.80 -9.79 8.32
CA THR A 14 28.43 -8.47 8.20
C THR A 14 28.04 -7.71 6.93
N VAL A 15 27.21 -8.30 6.06
CA VAL A 15 26.70 -7.60 4.87
C VAL A 15 25.51 -6.73 5.24
N THR A 16 25.75 -5.66 6.00
CA THR A 16 24.76 -4.60 6.19
C THR A 16 24.81 -3.69 4.96
N VAL A 17 23.93 -3.96 4.00
CA VAL A 17 23.75 -3.08 2.84
C VAL A 17 23.23 -1.72 3.33
N THR A 18 24.10 -0.72 3.33
CA THR A 18 23.73 0.69 3.55
C THR A 18 23.02 1.20 2.29
N GLY A 19 21.69 1.08 2.29
CA GLY A 19 20.84 1.61 1.21
C GLY A 19 20.77 3.14 1.24
N GLN A 20 20.65 3.75 0.06
CA GLN A 20 20.41 5.19 -0.06
C GLN A 20 19.23 5.61 0.81
N ASN A 21 19.49 6.65 1.57
CA ASN A 21 18.77 6.96 2.78
C ASN A 21 17.87 8.17 2.49
N LYS A 22 17.09 8.08 1.41
CA LYS A 22 16.14 9.12 1.01
C LYS A 22 14.72 8.74 1.38
N ALA A 23 13.93 9.75 1.72
CA ALA A 23 12.53 9.57 2.03
C ALA A 23 11.71 10.74 1.49
N LEU A 24 10.46 10.44 1.18
CA LEU A 24 9.46 11.45 0.91
C LEU A 24 8.81 11.85 2.23
N LYS A 25 8.96 13.12 2.62
CA LYS A 25 8.32 13.73 3.77
C LYS A 25 7.05 14.44 3.30
N ILE A 26 5.95 14.13 3.95
CA ILE A 26 4.69 14.87 3.83
C ILE A 26 4.56 15.71 5.09
N ASN A 27 4.58 17.03 4.93
CA ASN A 27 4.43 17.96 6.03
C ASN A 27 3.11 18.71 5.93
N SER A 28 2.42 18.90 7.06
CA SER A 28 1.19 19.69 7.11
C SER A 28 1.52 21.11 7.54
N THR A 29 1.22 22.10 6.72
CA THR A 29 1.38 23.52 7.03
C THR A 29 0.56 23.94 8.26
N SER A 30 -0.55 23.22 8.54
CA SER A 30 -1.44 23.48 9.68
C SER A 30 -1.23 22.59 10.90
N SER A 31 -0.39 21.55 10.82
CA SER A 31 -0.22 20.56 11.90
C SER A 31 1.23 20.11 11.96
N SER A 32 1.80 19.95 13.15
CA SER A 32 3.15 19.40 13.36
C SER A 32 3.29 17.92 13.00
N LYS A 33 2.31 17.34 12.29
CA LYS A 33 2.31 15.94 11.88
C LYS A 33 3.14 15.75 10.62
N GLU A 34 4.24 15.04 10.78
CA GLU A 34 5.11 14.63 9.68
C GLU A 34 4.88 13.15 9.34
N ILE A 35 4.84 12.85 8.04
CA ILE A 35 4.75 11.46 7.57
C ILE A 35 5.93 11.20 6.65
N ILE A 36 6.79 10.28 7.08
CA ILE A 36 8.00 9.92 6.35
C ILE A 36 7.79 8.59 5.64
N ILE A 37 7.97 8.60 4.32
CA ILE A 37 7.86 7.44 3.45
C ILE A 37 9.25 7.18 2.88
N LYS A 38 9.93 6.15 3.39
CA LYS A 38 11.24 5.73 2.85
C LYS A 38 11.16 5.39 1.36
N GLU A 39 12.25 5.64 0.64
CA GLU A 39 12.42 5.27 -0.77
C GLU A 39 12.18 3.77 -1.03
N ASN A 40 11.91 3.42 -2.30
CA ASN A 40 11.62 2.07 -2.77
C ASN A 40 10.37 1.42 -2.15
N LYS A 41 9.57 2.20 -1.42
CA LYS A 41 8.27 1.73 -0.94
C LYS A 41 7.21 1.93 -2.01
N ARG A 42 6.23 1.01 -2.03
CA ARG A 42 5.14 1.07 -3.00
C ARG A 42 4.13 2.14 -2.61
N ILE A 43 3.89 3.07 -3.53
CA ILE A 43 2.92 4.16 -3.38
C ILE A 43 1.95 4.18 -4.56
N LYS A 44 0.80 4.81 -4.36
CA LYS A 44 -0.14 5.19 -5.41
C LYS A 44 -0.28 6.69 -5.38
N ILE A 45 -0.08 7.34 -6.52
CA ILE A 45 -0.26 8.78 -6.67
C ILE A 45 -1.35 9.09 -7.67
N LYS A 46 -1.91 10.30 -7.56
CA LYS A 46 -2.74 10.92 -8.59
C LYS A 46 -2.16 12.30 -8.89
N THR A 47 -1.85 12.58 -10.15
CA THR A 47 -1.38 13.90 -10.56
C THR A 47 -2.53 14.90 -10.63
N ILE A 48 -2.21 16.19 -10.76
CA ILE A 48 -3.20 17.26 -10.97
C ILE A 48 -4.01 16.98 -12.24
N ASP A 49 -3.36 16.49 -13.29
CA ASP A 49 -3.96 16.11 -14.59
C ASP A 49 -4.86 14.87 -14.50
N GLY A 50 -4.86 14.19 -13.35
CA GLY A 50 -5.73 13.04 -13.09
C GLY A 50 -5.10 11.67 -13.38
N LEU A 51 -3.87 11.62 -13.91
CA LEU A 51 -3.11 10.39 -14.13
C LEU A 51 -2.89 9.67 -12.79
N GLN A 52 -3.12 8.36 -12.76
CA GLN A 52 -2.88 7.53 -11.59
C GLN A 52 -1.71 6.59 -11.83
N LEU A 53 -0.69 6.64 -10.98
CA LEU A 53 0.49 5.77 -11.04
C LEU A 53 0.62 4.94 -9.77
N LYS A 54 1.05 3.67 -9.89
CA LYS A 54 1.15 2.72 -8.77
C LYS A 54 2.41 1.85 -8.88
N GLY A 55 3.49 2.30 -8.25
CA GLY A 55 4.76 1.58 -8.29
C GLY A 55 5.59 1.80 -7.04
N ARG A 56 6.79 1.24 -7.04
CA ARG A 56 7.82 1.61 -6.07
C ARG A 56 8.44 2.91 -6.55
N PHE A 57 8.48 3.92 -5.70
CA PHE A 57 9.07 5.18 -6.09
C PHE A 57 10.58 5.18 -5.84
N LYS A 58 11.30 5.90 -6.69
CA LYS A 58 12.68 6.31 -6.52
C LYS A 58 12.73 7.84 -6.55
N THR A 59 13.68 8.42 -5.84
CA THR A 59 13.90 9.86 -5.80
C THR A 59 14.94 10.27 -6.83
N VAL A 60 14.73 11.40 -7.51
CA VAL A 60 15.67 11.95 -8.49
C VAL A 60 15.83 13.43 -8.22
N GLY A 61 17.01 13.82 -7.71
CA GLY A 61 17.22 15.18 -7.21
C GLY A 61 16.33 15.49 -6.00
N GLU A 62 15.85 16.73 -5.93
CA GLU A 62 15.09 17.26 -4.80
C GLU A 62 13.59 17.45 -5.09
N SER A 63 13.19 17.47 -6.37
CA SER A 63 11.83 17.80 -6.79
C SER A 63 11.14 16.73 -7.63
N PHE A 64 11.82 15.63 -7.95
CA PHE A 64 11.25 14.58 -8.80
C PHE A 64 11.28 13.21 -8.14
N ILE A 65 10.27 12.41 -8.46
CA ILE A 65 10.22 10.99 -8.17
C ILE A 65 9.99 10.21 -9.46
N ILE A 66 10.55 9.01 -9.54
CA ILE A 66 10.26 8.04 -10.60
C ILE A 66 9.36 6.96 -10.03
N ILE A 67 8.26 6.66 -10.70
CA ILE A 67 7.37 5.54 -10.38
C ILE A 67 7.15 4.75 -11.67
N ASP A 68 7.51 3.46 -11.67
CA ASP A 68 7.42 2.58 -12.84
C ASP A 68 8.02 3.24 -14.11
N ASP A 69 9.25 3.77 -13.97
CA ASP A 69 10.04 4.48 -14.99
C ASP A 69 9.45 5.79 -15.52
N VAL A 70 8.34 6.26 -14.96
CA VAL A 70 7.76 7.58 -15.25
C VAL A 70 8.27 8.60 -14.23
N LYS A 71 8.93 9.66 -14.73
CA LYS A 71 9.37 10.81 -13.93
C LYS A 71 8.19 11.74 -13.65
N VAL A 72 7.98 12.06 -12.38
CA VAL A 72 6.88 12.90 -11.89
C VAL A 72 7.44 13.97 -10.97
N ASP A 73 7.04 15.22 -11.20
CA ASP A 73 7.34 16.35 -10.32
C ASP A 73 6.46 16.29 -9.07
N LEU A 74 7.05 16.50 -7.89
CA LEU A 74 6.36 16.54 -6.60
C LEU A 74 5.24 17.58 -6.56
N GLN A 75 5.40 18.72 -7.23
CA GLN A 75 4.39 19.78 -7.26
C GLN A 75 3.14 19.36 -8.04
N HIS A 76 3.31 18.47 -9.01
CA HIS A 76 2.23 17.94 -9.84
C HIS A 76 1.48 16.79 -9.18
N ILE A 77 1.87 16.36 -7.97
CA ILE A 77 1.17 15.30 -7.23
C ILE A 77 0.02 15.94 -6.45
N ARG A 78 -1.21 15.55 -6.80
CA ARG A 78 -2.42 15.98 -6.09
C ARG A 78 -2.74 15.10 -4.90
N GLU A 79 -2.51 13.80 -5.03
CA GLU A 79 -2.85 12.82 -4.01
C GLU A 79 -1.77 11.76 -3.91
N LEU A 80 -1.45 11.36 -2.69
CA LEU A 80 -0.49 10.31 -2.40
C LEU A 80 -1.03 9.34 -1.35
N LYS A 81 -0.83 8.04 -1.58
CA LYS A 81 -1.26 6.98 -0.67
C LYS A 81 -0.25 5.84 -0.65
N ARG A 82 0.00 5.28 0.52
CA ARG A 82 0.78 4.04 0.66
C ARG A 82 0.05 2.89 -0.03
N ASN A 83 0.77 2.00 -0.70
CA ASN A 83 0.16 0.84 -1.34
C ASN A 83 0.98 -0.45 -1.15
N PRO A 84 1.20 -0.87 0.12
CA PRO A 84 1.93 -2.09 0.41
C PRO A 84 1.17 -3.30 -0.16
N GLN A 85 1.89 -4.18 -0.86
CA GLN A 85 1.31 -5.38 -1.47
C GLN A 85 0.66 -6.29 -0.43
N LEU A 86 1.28 -6.43 0.74
CA LEU A 86 0.79 -7.29 1.81
C LEU A 86 -0.62 -6.91 2.28
N ILE A 87 -0.89 -5.62 2.51
CA ILE A 87 -2.23 -5.17 2.93
C ILE A 87 -3.25 -5.47 1.83
N SER A 88 -2.91 -5.22 0.56
CA SER A 88 -3.77 -5.53 -0.58
C SER A 88 -4.12 -7.02 -0.64
N ILE A 89 -3.14 -7.90 -0.40
CA ILE A 89 -3.34 -9.35 -0.41
C ILE A 89 -4.23 -9.77 0.76
N ILE A 90 -3.93 -9.30 1.98
CA ILE A 90 -4.70 -9.65 3.18
C ILE A 90 -6.15 -9.19 3.05
N THR A 91 -6.40 -7.95 2.59
CA THR A 91 -7.76 -7.44 2.43
C THR A 91 -8.54 -8.18 1.35
N THR A 92 -7.87 -8.55 0.25
CA THR A 92 -8.50 -9.34 -0.82
C THR A 92 -8.87 -10.72 -0.32
N ALA A 93 -7.92 -11.41 0.32
CA ALA A 93 -8.12 -12.75 0.84
C ALA A 93 -9.23 -12.77 1.90
N SER A 94 -9.23 -11.83 2.84
CA SER A 94 -10.25 -11.78 3.89
C SER A 94 -11.64 -11.46 3.35
N LEU A 95 -11.77 -10.50 2.43
CA LEU A 95 -13.05 -10.12 1.82
C LEU A 95 -13.62 -11.26 0.96
N VAL A 96 -12.79 -11.92 0.15
CA VAL A 96 -13.25 -13.04 -0.68
C VAL A 96 -13.61 -14.22 0.21
N TYR A 97 -12.75 -14.60 1.15
CA TYR A 97 -13.01 -15.75 2.04
C TYR A 97 -14.30 -15.55 2.85
N LEU A 98 -14.42 -14.42 3.55
CA LEU A 98 -15.64 -14.13 4.32
C LEU A 98 -16.85 -13.99 3.42
N GLY A 99 -16.73 -13.34 2.27
CA GLY A 99 -17.82 -13.18 1.32
C GLY A 99 -18.32 -14.53 0.78
N THR A 100 -17.42 -15.46 0.46
CA THR A 100 -17.78 -16.83 0.03
C THR A 100 -18.45 -17.61 1.15
N LEU A 101 -17.98 -17.46 2.39
CA LEU A 101 -18.55 -18.14 3.55
C LEU A 101 -19.95 -17.61 3.85
N THR A 102 -20.14 -16.29 3.86
CA THR A 102 -21.45 -15.65 4.06
C THR A 102 -22.43 -15.99 2.95
N ALA A 103 -22.01 -15.94 1.68
CA ALA A 103 -22.87 -16.30 0.55
C ALA A 103 -23.22 -17.79 0.55
N GLY A 104 -22.23 -18.66 0.79
CA GLY A 104 -22.43 -20.11 0.87
C GLY A 104 -23.39 -20.50 1.99
N LEU A 105 -23.23 -19.93 3.19
CA LEU A 105 -24.17 -20.13 4.30
C LEU A 105 -25.56 -19.58 3.97
N GLY A 106 -25.66 -18.41 3.35
CA GLY A 106 -26.95 -17.84 2.93
C GLY A 106 -27.71 -18.77 1.97
N ILE A 107 -27.00 -19.40 1.03
CA ILE A 107 -27.60 -20.38 0.11
C ILE A 107 -27.99 -21.66 0.86
N LEU A 108 -27.11 -22.23 1.68
CA LEU A 108 -27.35 -23.48 2.39
C LEU A 108 -28.52 -23.36 3.38
N ILE A 109 -28.52 -22.30 4.21
CA ILE A 109 -29.59 -22.06 5.18
C ILE A 109 -30.88 -21.69 4.45
N GLY A 110 -30.79 -20.89 3.39
CA GLY A 110 -31.91 -20.52 2.52
C GLY A 110 -32.64 -21.73 1.93
N ALA A 111 -31.87 -22.72 1.47
CA ALA A 111 -32.41 -23.92 0.83
C ALA A 111 -32.88 -24.99 1.83
N LEU A 112 -32.26 -25.10 3.01
CA LEU A 112 -32.49 -26.21 3.94
C LEU A 112 -33.36 -25.85 5.16
N SER A 113 -33.44 -24.58 5.54
CA SER A 113 -34.06 -24.17 6.81
C SER A 113 -34.97 -22.95 6.70
N ASP A 114 -34.45 -21.82 6.23
CA ASP A 114 -35.16 -20.54 6.28
C ASP A 114 -34.88 -19.72 5.01
N SER A 115 -35.90 -19.57 4.18
CA SER A 115 -35.83 -18.82 2.91
C SER A 115 -35.37 -17.36 3.08
N THR A 116 -35.55 -16.75 4.26
CA THR A 116 -35.08 -15.38 4.51
C THR A 116 -33.54 -15.31 4.54
N ALA A 117 -32.86 -16.42 4.80
CA ALA A 117 -31.40 -16.48 4.81
C ALA A 117 -30.78 -16.28 3.41
N PHE A 118 -31.55 -16.38 2.31
CA PHE A 118 -31.07 -16.00 0.99
C PHE A 118 -30.63 -14.53 0.92
N TRP A 119 -31.14 -13.66 1.79
CA TRP A 119 -30.71 -12.26 1.85
C TRP A 119 -29.23 -12.10 2.26
N LEU A 120 -28.64 -13.06 2.98
CA LEU A 120 -27.20 -13.07 3.31
C LEU A 120 -26.30 -13.24 2.07
N THR A 121 -26.84 -13.71 0.95
CA THR A 121 -26.07 -13.85 -0.29
C THR A 121 -25.66 -12.51 -0.88
N LEU A 122 -26.48 -11.46 -0.72
CA LEU A 122 -26.18 -10.11 -1.23
C LEU A 122 -24.94 -9.49 -0.58
N PRO A 123 -24.84 -9.38 0.77
CA PRO A 123 -23.61 -8.87 1.39
C PRO A 123 -22.42 -9.78 1.11
N GLY A 124 -22.60 -11.11 1.05
CA GLY A 124 -21.54 -12.05 0.66
C GLY A 124 -21.00 -11.77 -0.75
N ALA A 125 -21.88 -11.62 -1.74
CA ALA A 125 -21.52 -11.28 -3.11
C ALA A 125 -20.84 -9.91 -3.22
N ALA A 126 -21.33 -8.91 -2.47
CA ALA A 126 -20.71 -7.59 -2.41
C ALA A 126 -19.29 -7.67 -1.84
N MET A 127 -19.06 -8.46 -0.78
CA MET A 127 -17.73 -8.66 -0.20
C MET A 127 -16.78 -9.34 -1.18
N ILE A 128 -17.21 -10.37 -1.91
CA ILE A 128 -16.41 -11.02 -2.95
C ILE A 128 -16.01 -10.00 -4.02
N TYR A 129 -16.98 -9.24 -4.53
CA TYR A 129 -16.72 -8.23 -5.56
C TYR A 129 -15.74 -7.15 -5.08
N LEU A 130 -15.93 -6.64 -3.87
CA LEU A 130 -15.01 -5.68 -3.27
C LEU A 130 -13.62 -6.30 -3.07
N GLY A 131 -13.55 -7.54 -2.60
CA GLY A 131 -12.29 -8.29 -2.44
C GLY A 131 -11.52 -8.39 -3.75
N LEU A 132 -12.18 -8.80 -4.83
CA LEU A 132 -11.57 -8.88 -6.17
C LEU A 132 -11.07 -7.53 -6.70
N LYS A 133 -11.81 -6.45 -6.41
CA LYS A 133 -11.37 -5.08 -6.74
C LYS A 133 -10.17 -4.62 -5.90
N SER A 134 -9.86 -5.32 -4.81
CA SER A 134 -8.70 -5.12 -3.92
C SER A 134 -8.57 -3.67 -3.42
N PRO A 135 -9.49 -3.20 -2.55
CA PRO A 135 -9.44 -1.85 -2.04
C PRO A 135 -8.16 -1.63 -1.24
N ASN A 136 -7.43 -0.58 -1.60
CA ASN A 136 -6.35 -0.11 -0.76
C ASN A 136 -6.97 0.67 0.41
N LEU A 137 -6.80 0.18 1.63
CA LEU A 137 -7.34 0.79 2.85
C LEU A 137 -6.41 1.84 3.49
N SER A 138 -5.22 2.07 2.93
CA SER A 138 -4.25 3.01 3.51
C SER A 138 -4.79 4.45 3.55
N LYS A 139 -4.30 5.29 4.47
CA LYS A 139 -4.71 6.70 4.50
C LYS A 139 -4.29 7.41 3.19
N LYS A 140 -5.23 8.16 2.61
CA LYS A 140 -4.99 9.01 1.45
C LYS A 140 -4.56 10.40 1.94
N HIS A 141 -3.50 10.94 1.38
CA HIS A 141 -3.01 12.28 1.64
C HIS A 141 -3.33 13.14 0.42
N SER A 142 -4.22 14.11 0.58
CA SER A 142 -4.55 15.09 -0.45
C SER A 142 -3.67 16.31 -0.26
N ILE A 143 -2.93 16.69 -1.29
CA ILE A 143 -1.90 17.74 -1.24
C ILE A 143 -2.52 19.13 -1.50
N LYS A 144 -3.85 19.19 -1.64
CA LYS A 144 -4.60 20.45 -1.69
C LYS A 144 -4.62 21.15 -0.33
N ASN A 145 -4.26 22.43 -0.35
CA ASN A 145 -4.41 23.42 0.74
C ASN A 145 -3.81 22.99 2.08
N GLY A 146 -2.48 22.93 2.14
CA GLY A 146 -1.74 22.88 3.41
C GLY A 146 -0.95 21.60 3.67
N LEU A 147 -0.72 20.75 2.67
CA LEU A 147 0.25 19.65 2.76
C LEU A 147 1.34 19.88 1.72
N LYS A 148 2.61 19.80 2.11
CA LYS A 148 3.78 19.93 1.23
C LYS A 148 4.54 18.61 1.15
N LEU A 149 5.10 18.32 -0.03
CA LEU A 149 5.99 17.19 -0.26
C LEU A 149 7.42 17.68 -0.38
N GLU A 150 8.32 17.03 0.35
CA GLU A 150 9.74 17.32 0.34
C GLU A 150 10.53 16.02 0.33
N ILE A 151 11.64 15.97 -0.39
CA ILE A 151 12.59 14.86 -0.31
C ILE A 151 13.59 15.20 0.78
N ILE A 152 13.74 14.28 1.74
CA ILE A 152 14.68 14.40 2.84
C ILE A 152 15.69 13.26 2.80
N ASN A 153 16.89 13.53 3.31
CA ASN A 153 17.83 12.49 3.69
C ASN A 153 17.51 12.06 5.12
N ILE A 154 17.37 10.76 5.34
CA ILE A 154 17.23 10.13 6.65
C ILE A 154 18.57 9.47 6.96
N SER A 155 19.18 9.74 8.12
CA SER A 155 20.43 9.09 8.56
C SER A 155 20.18 7.67 9.08
#